data_AF-A0A848KUP2-F1
#
_entry.id   AF-A0A848KUP2-F1
#
_cell.length_a   1.000
_cell.length_b   1.000
_cell.length_c   1.000
_cell.angle_alpha   90.00
_cell.angle_beta   90.00
_cell.angle_gamma   90.00
#
_symmetry.space_group_name_H-M   'P 1'
#
loop_
_entity.id
_entity.type
_entity.pdbx_description
1 polymer ?
#
loop_
_entity_poly.entity_id
_entity_poly.type
_entity_poly.pdbx_seq_one_letter_code
_entity_poly.pdbx_strand_id
1 'polypeptide(L)' 'MTKTGFDQSDPEGDDPVSRLMQLRALADRRAELDREEYFLVLELRERNVSWEAIAAALGVSRQAVHKRFRRRMTGSAR' A
#
# COMPACT_ATOMS: atom_id res chain seq x y z
N MET A 1 -13.39 37.18 11.52
CA MET A 1 -13.05 36.21 10.46
C MET A 1 -12.01 35.27 11.06
N THR A 2 -12.18 33.99 11.32
CA THR A 2 -13.23 32.98 11.09
C THR A 2 -13.32 32.12 12.35
N LYS A 3 -14.56 31.86 12.76
CA LYS A 3 -14.96 31.06 13.91
C LYS A 3 -14.72 29.58 13.59
N THR A 4 -13.78 28.93 14.27
CA THR A 4 -13.79 27.46 14.40
C THR A 4 -13.77 27.15 15.88
N GLY A 5 -14.97 27.20 16.47
CA GLY A 5 -15.20 26.49 17.72
C GLY A 5 -15.01 25.01 17.41
N PHE A 6 -14.03 24.39 18.06
CA PHE A 6 -14.02 22.95 18.23
C PHE A 6 -15.16 22.64 19.21
N ASP A 7 -16.36 22.52 18.64
CA ASP A 7 -17.57 22.12 19.35
C ASP A 7 -17.38 20.67 19.78
N GLN A 8 -17.28 20.48 21.09
CA GLN A 8 -17.24 19.15 21.71
C GLN A 8 -18.64 18.55 21.60
N SER A 9 -18.80 17.46 20.85
CA SER A 9 -19.90 16.51 21.04
C SER A 9 -19.51 15.10 20.58
N ASP A 10 -19.84 14.15 21.47
CA ASP A 10 -19.90 12.68 21.38
C ASP A 10 -18.62 11.82 21.61
N PRO A 11 -18.56 11.07 22.73
CA PRO A 11 -17.42 10.23 23.11
C PRO A 11 -17.57 8.81 22.57
N GLU A 12 -17.42 8.60 21.26
CA GLU A 12 -17.03 7.29 20.68
C GLU A 12 -16.82 7.42 19.17
N GLY A 13 -15.56 7.54 18.74
CA GLY A 13 -15.15 7.23 17.35
C GLY A 13 -15.15 8.34 16.29
N ASP A 14 -15.62 9.55 16.58
CA ASP A 14 -15.76 10.62 15.56
C ASP A 14 -14.69 11.75 15.67
N ASP A 15 -13.86 11.79 16.71
CA ASP A 15 -12.82 12.82 16.83
C ASP A 15 -11.78 12.74 15.68
N PRO A 16 -11.45 13.88 15.02
CA PRO A 16 -10.50 13.91 13.90
C PRO A 16 -9.14 13.28 14.19
N VAL A 17 -8.63 13.38 15.43
CA VAL A 17 -7.33 12.78 15.79
C VAL A 17 -7.44 11.25 15.77
N SER A 18 -8.51 10.68 16.32
CA SER A 18 -8.79 9.24 16.25
C SER A 18 -8.86 8.74 14.80
N ARG A 19 -9.53 9.48 13.91
CA ARG A 19 -9.60 9.12 12.48
C ARG A 19 -8.24 9.19 11.78
N LEU A 20 -7.40 10.16 12.11
CA LEU A 20 -6.04 10.24 11.57
C LEU A 20 -5.17 9.06 12.04
N MET A 21 -5.30 8.62 13.29
CA MET A 21 -4.60 7.43 13.77
C MET A 21 -5.06 6.16 13.05
N GLN A 22 -6.36 6.01 12.82
CA GLN A 22 -6.91 4.88 12.03
C GLN A 22 -6.39 4.90 10.59
N LEU A 23 -6.32 6.08 9.95
CA LEU A 23 -5.76 6.21 8.62
C LEU A 23 -4.28 5.83 8.58
N ARG A 24 -3.51 6.23 9.61
CA ARG A 24 -2.10 5.82 9.72
C ARG A 24 -1.96 4.30 9.87
N ALA A 25 -2.78 3.68 10.72
CA ALA A 25 -2.79 2.23 10.88
C ALA A 25 -3.14 1.50 9.58
N LEU A 26 -4.09 2.02 8.80
CA LEU A 26 -4.40 1.50 7.45
C LEU A 26 -3.22 1.66 6.49
N ALA A 27 -2.52 2.80 6.54
CA ALA A 27 -1.32 3.01 5.73
C ALA A 27 -0.20 2.02 6.08
N ASP A 28 0.02 1.77 7.37
CA ASP A 28 1.02 0.81 7.84
C ASP A 28 0.68 -0.63 7.40
N ARG A 29 -0.61 -1.02 7.48
CA ARG A 29 -1.09 -2.32 6.96
C ARG A 29 -0.91 -2.44 5.45
N ARG A 30 -1.21 -1.40 4.69
CA ARG A 30 -0.97 -1.37 3.23
C ARG A 30 0.53 -1.52 2.93
N ALA A 31 1.40 -0.89 3.73
CA ALA A 31 2.83 -1.03 3.57
C ALA A 31 3.34 -2.44 3.87
N GLU A 32 2.73 -3.16 4.82
CA GLU A 32 3.01 -4.57 5.06
C GLU A 32 2.57 -5.45 3.89
N LEU A 33 1.33 -5.28 3.42
CA LEU A 33 0.83 -6.00 2.25
C LEU A 33 1.72 -5.76 1.02
N ASP A 34 2.18 -4.53 0.80
CA ASP A 34 3.10 -4.18 -0.27
C ASP A 34 4.48 -4.87 -0.14
N ARG A 35 4.93 -5.19 1.08
CA ARG A 35 6.17 -5.94 1.31
C ARG A 35 5.96 -7.44 1.07
N GLU A 36 4.87 -7.98 1.60
CA GLU A 36 4.49 -9.38 1.39
C GLU A 36 4.31 -9.68 -0.11
N GLU A 37 3.58 -8.83 -0.82
CA GLU A 37 3.42 -8.90 -2.28
C GLU A 37 4.78 -8.91 -2.99
N TYR A 38 5.73 -8.11 -2.52
CA TYR A 38 7.09 -8.07 -3.08
C TYR A 38 7.86 -9.37 -2.90
N PHE A 39 7.84 -9.95 -1.70
CA PHE A 39 8.53 -11.22 -1.45
C PHE A 39 7.90 -12.37 -2.25
N LEU A 40 6.57 -12.42 -2.34
CA LEU A 40 5.87 -13.40 -3.17
C LEU A 40 6.25 -13.27 -4.65
N VAL A 41 6.27 -12.04 -5.17
CA VAL A 41 6.69 -11.79 -6.56
C VAL A 41 8.15 -12.21 -6.78
N LEU A 42 9.05 -11.92 -5.84
CA LEU A 42 10.45 -12.34 -5.92
C LEU A 42 10.57 -13.86 -5.96
N GLU A 43 9.94 -14.57 -5.03
CA GLU A 43 9.94 -16.03 -4.97
C GLU A 43 9.38 -16.66 -6.26
N LEU A 44 8.26 -16.14 -6.78
CA LEU A 44 7.69 -16.62 -8.04
C LEU A 44 8.62 -16.37 -9.22
N ARG A 45 9.33 -15.23 -9.23
CA ARG A 45 10.31 -14.93 -10.25
C ARG A 45 11.54 -15.83 -10.18
N GLU A 46 11.99 -16.22 -8.99
CA GLU A 46 13.04 -17.23 -8.80
C GLU A 46 12.59 -18.61 -9.31
N ARG A 47 11.31 -18.94 -9.15
CA ARG A 47 10.68 -20.15 -9.71
C ARG A 47 10.37 -20.07 -11.21
N ASN A 48 10.92 -19.06 -11.92
CA ASN A 48 10.72 -18.83 -13.36
C ASN A 48 9.26 -18.59 -13.79
N VAL A 49 8.35 -18.23 -12.87
CA VAL A 49 6.96 -17.90 -13.21
C VAL A 49 6.93 -16.65 -14.09
N SER A 50 6.14 -16.69 -15.18
CA SER A 50 6.08 -15.59 -16.13
C SER A 50 5.46 -14.32 -15.51
N TRP A 51 5.91 -13.16 -15.98
CA TRP A 51 5.35 -11.87 -15.55
C TRP A 51 3.87 -11.71 -15.88
N GLU A 52 3.40 -12.39 -16.93
CA GLU A 52 1.99 -12.41 -17.31
C GLU A 52 1.15 -13.19 -16.31
N ALA A 53 1.61 -14.36 -15.86
CA ALA A 53 0.92 -15.14 -14.84
C ALA A 53 0.83 -14.39 -13.50
N ILE A 54 1.93 -13.73 -13.09
CA ILE A 54 1.95 -12.88 -11.88
C ILE A 54 0.96 -11.71 -12.04
N ALA A 55 0.94 -11.06 -13.21
CA ALA A 55 0.01 -9.96 -13.46
C ALA A 55 -1.46 -10.38 -13.45
N ALA A 56 -1.76 -11.55 -14.01
CA ALA A 56 -3.08 -12.16 -13.96
C ALA A 56 -3.52 -12.44 -12.51
N ALA A 57 -2.62 -12.98 -11.68
CA ALA A 57 -2.90 -13.23 -10.26
C ALA A 57 -3.16 -11.94 -9.45
N LEU A 58 -2.44 -10.86 -9.79
CA LEU A 58 -2.60 -9.54 -9.16
C LEU A 58 -3.77 -8.72 -9.74
N GLY A 59 -4.45 -9.20 -10.79
CA GLY A 59 -5.55 -8.48 -11.44
C GLY A 59 -5.12 -7.19 -12.14
N VAL A 60 -3.86 -7.10 -12.59
CA VAL A 60 -3.31 -5.91 -13.26
C VAL A 60 -2.66 -6.28 -14.59
N SER A 61 -2.30 -5.28 -15.40
CA SER A 61 -1.59 -5.54 -16.64
C SER A 61 -0.13 -5.94 -16.40
N ARG A 62 0.45 -6.73 -17.31
CA ARG A 62 1.89 -7.09 -17.30
C ARG A 62 2.79 -5.86 -17.19
N GLN A 63 2.43 -4.78 -17.90
CA GLN A 63 3.17 -3.52 -17.89
C GLN A 63 3.11 -2.83 -16.51
N ALA A 64 1.97 -2.89 -15.83
CA ALA A 64 1.82 -2.34 -14.48
C ALA A 64 2.71 -3.08 -13.47
N VAL A 65 2.73 -4.43 -13.50
CA VAL A 65 3.62 -5.22 -12.64
C VAL A 65 5.08 -4.90 -12.96
N HIS A 66 5.47 -4.93 -14.24
CA HIS A 66 6.83 -4.58 -14.66
C HIS A 66 7.26 -3.22 -14.14
N LYS A 67 6.44 -2.18 -14.30
CA LYS A 67 6.76 -0.83 -13.84
C LYS A 67 6.89 -0.77 -12.31
N ARG A 68 5.99 -1.41 -11.57
CA ARG A 68 5.99 -1.43 -10.08
C ARG A 68 7.24 -2.13 -9.55
N PHE A 69 7.53 -3.33 -10.04
CA PHE A 69 8.55 -4.20 -9.48
C PHE A 69 9.95 -3.96 -10.03
N ARG A 70 10.11 -3.53 -11.30
CA ARG A 70 11.44 -3.19 -11.83
C ARG A 70 12.11 -2.10 -11.00
N ARG A 71 11.38 -1.04 -10.64
CA ARG A 71 11.91 0.06 -9.80
C ARG A 71 12.37 -0.41 -8.42
N ARG A 72 11.66 -1.36 -7.81
CA ARG A 72 12.01 -1.93 -6.49
C ARG A 72 13.19 -2.90 -6.58
N MET A 73 13.22 -3.77 -7.59
CA MET A 73 14.32 -4.74 -7.77
C MET A 73 15.63 -4.10 -8.21
N THR A 74 15.59 -3.04 -9.03
CA THR A 74 16.83 -2.40 -9.50
C THR A 74 17.57 -1.64 -8.40
N GLY A 75 17.03 -1.56 -7.17
CA GLY A 75 17.71 -0.95 -6.03
C GLY A 75 18.38 0.37 -6.41
N SER A 76 17.69 1.24 -7.15
CA SER A 76 18.23 2.56 -7.47
C SER A 76 18.15 3.36 -6.18
N ALA A 77 19.17 3.19 -5.35
CA ALA A 77 19.52 4.06 -4.26
C ALA A 77 19.41 5.49 -4.76
N ARG A 78 18.47 6.23 -4.20
CA ARG A 78 18.51 7.67 -4.13
C ARG A 78 18.03 8.06 -2.74
#